data_AF-A0A929J0F4-F1
#
_entry.id   AF-A0A929J0F4-F1
#
_cell.length_a   1.000
_cell.length_b   1.000
_cell.length_c   1.000
_cell.angle_alpha   90.00
_cell.angle_beta   90.00
_cell.angle_gamma   90.00
#
_symmetry.space_group_name_H-M   'P 1'
#
loop_
_entity.id
_entity.type
_entity.pdbx_description
1 polymer ?
#
loop_
_entity_poly.entity_id
_entity_poly.type
_entity_poly.pdbx_seq_one_letter_code
_entity_poly.pdbx_strand_id
1 'polypeptide(L)'
;MLSKFYILLSLTLLTSPLMAASFNCNKAMTDTEHMICGDPMLNDSDEKLGKVYKKLRKVLSKAEVKLLKQEQRSWLKSRDSELVSCSELDCEVQFYEIRIKQLGPVEKAGFNCKKAETKVENKICASRLLKHADG
;
A
#
# COMPACT_ATOMS: atom_id res chain seq x y z
N MET A 1 -19.94 21.43 58.58
CA MET A 1 -18.81 20.68 58.00
C MET A 1 -19.37 19.42 57.32
N LEU A 2 -19.82 19.49 56.07
CA LEU A 2 -20.23 18.30 55.31
C LEU A 2 -19.59 18.42 53.92
N SER A 3 -18.38 17.89 53.80
CA SER A 3 -17.65 17.80 52.54
C SER A 3 -18.26 16.66 51.72
N LYS A 4 -19.06 17.01 50.71
CA LYS A 4 -19.53 16.05 49.70
C LYS A 4 -18.38 15.79 48.74
N PHE A 5 -17.73 14.64 48.89
CA PHE A 5 -16.73 14.14 47.95
C PHE A 5 -17.42 13.81 46.62
N TYR A 6 -17.31 14.71 45.65
CA TYR A 6 -17.70 14.42 44.26
C TYR A 6 -16.58 13.59 43.64
N ILE A 7 -16.79 12.28 43.51
CA ILE A 7 -15.93 11.42 42.69
C ILE A 7 -16.21 11.78 41.23
N LEU A 8 -15.38 12.64 40.66
CA LEU A 8 -15.32 12.88 39.22
C LEU A 8 -14.83 11.60 38.54
N LEU A 9 -15.77 10.79 38.05
CA LEU A 9 -15.48 9.65 37.18
C LEU A 9 -14.94 10.19 35.84
N SER A 10 -13.61 10.32 35.74
CA SER A 10 -12.95 10.74 34.51
C SER A 10 -13.12 9.64 33.45
N LEU A 11 -14.04 9.86 32.51
CA LEU A 11 -14.19 9.03 31.31
C LEU A 11 -13.02 9.33 30.37
N THR A 12 -11.90 8.61 30.54
CA THR A 12 -10.80 8.66 29.58
C THR A 12 -11.24 7.95 28.32
N LEU A 13 -11.69 8.72 27.32
CA LEU A 13 -11.86 8.25 25.94
C LEU A 13 -10.48 7.81 25.43
N LEU A 14 -10.23 6.50 25.38
CA LEU A 14 -9.13 5.97 24.60
C LEU A 14 -9.47 6.20 23.12
N THR A 15 -9.04 7.33 22.59
CA THR A 15 -9.07 7.57 21.14
C THR A 15 -7.95 6.76 20.52
N SER A 16 -8.27 5.59 19.95
CA SER A 16 -7.31 4.88 19.11
C SER A 16 -6.91 5.78 17.95
N PRO A 17 -5.60 5.94 17.66
CA PRO A 17 -5.17 6.72 16.50
C PRO A 17 -5.80 6.13 15.25
N LEU A 18 -6.50 6.98 14.48
CA LEU A 18 -7.10 6.58 13.21
C LEU A 18 -5.99 6.43 12.18
N MET A 19 -5.32 5.28 12.16
CA MET A 19 -4.41 4.92 11.08
C MET A 19 -5.22 4.67 9.81
N ALA A 20 -5.02 5.52 8.80
CA ALA A 20 -5.79 5.48 7.57
C ALA A 20 -5.01 4.70 6.50
N ALA A 21 -5.20 3.38 6.47
CA ALA A 21 -4.79 2.56 5.33
C ALA A 21 -5.59 2.97 4.07
N SER A 22 -5.26 2.39 2.91
CA SER A 22 -6.07 2.57 1.70
C SER A 22 -7.47 1.95 1.79
N PHE A 23 -7.76 1.24 2.89
CA PHE A 23 -9.04 0.63 3.26
C PHE A 23 -9.41 0.95 4.72
N ASN A 24 -10.62 0.57 5.14
CA ASN A 24 -11.08 0.80 6.51
C ASN A 24 -10.54 -0.30 7.45
N CYS A 25 -9.61 0.06 8.34
CA CYS A 25 -9.01 -0.87 9.30
C CYS A 25 -10.02 -1.56 10.23
N ASN A 26 -11.18 -0.96 10.51
CA ASN A 26 -12.25 -1.61 11.28
C ASN A 26 -12.96 -2.73 10.49
N LYS A 27 -12.65 -2.88 9.21
CA LYS A 27 -13.17 -3.92 8.32
C LYS A 27 -12.05 -4.83 7.79
N ALA A 28 -10.87 -4.81 8.41
CA ALA A 28 -9.80 -5.75 8.09
C ALA A 28 -10.31 -7.20 8.27
N MET A 29 -10.00 -8.06 7.30
CA MET A 29 -10.42 -9.46 7.24
C MET A 29 -9.25 -10.43 7.12
N THR A 30 -8.10 -9.99 6.61
CA THR A 30 -6.91 -10.85 6.43
C THR A 30 -5.83 -10.51 7.44
N ASP A 31 -4.96 -11.47 7.75
CA ASP A 31 -3.81 -11.25 8.63
C ASP A 31 -2.92 -10.11 8.12
N THR A 32 -2.76 -10.01 6.80
CA THR A 32 -2.05 -8.91 6.15
C THR A 32 -2.75 -7.56 6.36
N GLU A 33 -4.08 -7.49 6.26
CA GLU A 33 -4.82 -6.26 6.53
C GLU A 33 -4.70 -5.83 8.00
N HIS A 34 -4.76 -6.78 8.93
CA HIS A 34 -4.51 -6.49 10.35
C HIS A 34 -3.08 -5.98 10.58
N MET A 35 -2.08 -6.59 9.94
CA MET A 35 -0.68 -6.15 10.00
C MET A 35 -0.51 -4.72 9.46
N ILE A 36 -1.09 -4.40 8.30
CA ILE A 36 -1.08 -3.04 7.72
C ILE A 36 -1.72 -2.02 8.68
N CYS A 37 -2.76 -2.44 9.41
CA CYS A 37 -3.44 -1.57 10.36
C CYS A 37 -2.73 -1.44 11.71
N GLY A 38 -1.81 -2.34 12.04
CA GLY A 38 -1.04 -2.33 13.28
C GLY A 38 0.32 -1.63 13.15
N ASP A 39 0.86 -1.51 11.94
CA ASP A 39 2.17 -0.92 11.68
C ASP A 39 2.04 0.46 10.96
N PRO A 40 2.45 1.58 11.59
CA PRO A 40 2.35 2.91 10.99
C PRO A 40 3.12 3.09 9.67
N MET A 41 4.28 2.47 9.51
CA MET A 41 5.10 2.59 8.30
C MET A 41 4.48 1.81 7.14
N LEU A 42 3.96 0.61 7.43
CA LEU A 42 3.25 -0.20 6.44
C LEU A 42 1.91 0.45 6.07
N ASN A 43 1.23 1.06 7.02
CA ASN A 43 0.01 1.82 6.80
C ASN A 43 0.21 2.99 5.83
N ASP A 44 1.23 3.81 6.07
CA ASP A 44 1.59 4.93 5.20
C ASP A 44 1.98 4.45 3.79
N SER A 45 2.72 3.35 3.71
CA SER A 45 3.08 2.71 2.44
C SER A 45 1.83 2.23 1.67
N ASP A 46 0.86 1.64 2.35
CA ASP A 46 -0.43 1.23 1.77
C ASP A 46 -1.27 2.44 1.30
N GLU A 47 -1.32 3.51 2.10
CA GLU A 47 -2.03 4.72 1.74
C GLU A 47 -1.40 5.40 0.50
N LYS A 48 -0.06 5.51 0.46
CA LYS A 48 0.69 6.02 -0.70
C LYS A 48 0.40 5.22 -1.96
N LEU A 49 0.45 3.90 -1.88
CA LEU A 49 0.11 3.04 -3.01
C LEU A 49 -1.33 3.27 -3.48
N GLY A 50 -2.28 3.39 -2.55
CA GLY A 50 -3.67 3.70 -2.86
C GLY A 50 -3.84 5.04 -3.59
N LYS A 51 -3.12 6.09 -3.18
CA LYS A 51 -3.10 7.40 -3.83
C LYS A 51 -2.54 7.31 -5.26
N VAL A 52 -1.42 6.63 -5.45
CA VAL A 52 -0.78 6.44 -6.76
C VAL A 52 -1.70 5.66 -7.72
N TYR A 53 -2.26 4.54 -7.26
CA TYR A 53 -3.22 3.74 -8.05
C TYR A 53 -4.44 4.57 -8.48
N LYS A 54 -5.01 5.37 -7.58
CA LYS A 54 -6.16 6.26 -7.89
C LYS A 54 -5.78 7.33 -8.92
N LYS A 55 -4.60 7.94 -8.82
CA LYS A 55 -4.11 8.93 -9.78
C LYS A 55 -3.92 8.31 -11.17
N LEU A 56 -3.26 7.15 -11.22
CA LEU A 56 -2.98 6.43 -12.47
C LEU A 56 -4.27 6.06 -13.21
N ARG A 57 -5.29 5.57 -12.49
CA ARG A 57 -6.61 5.26 -13.07
C ARG A 57 -7.33 6.43 -13.74
N LYS A 58 -7.00 7.68 -13.39
CA LYS A 58 -7.65 8.88 -13.96
C LYS A 58 -7.03 9.31 -15.27
N VAL A 59 -5.78 8.93 -15.53
CA VAL A 59 -5.01 9.39 -16.70
C VAL A 59 -4.84 8.33 -17.78
N LEU A 60 -4.99 7.05 -17.43
CA LEU A 60 -4.88 5.93 -18.36
C LEU A 60 -6.12 5.78 -19.26
N SER A 61 -5.92 5.21 -20.45
CA SER A 61 -7.02 4.79 -21.32
C SER A 61 -7.86 3.67 -20.69
N LYS A 62 -9.06 3.41 -21.23
CA LYS A 62 -9.94 2.33 -20.73
C LYS A 62 -9.26 0.94 -20.79
N ALA A 63 -8.46 0.69 -21.83
CA ALA A 63 -7.74 -0.57 -22.00
C ALA A 63 -6.65 -0.74 -20.93
N GLU A 64 -5.84 0.30 -20.71
CA GLU A 64 -4.80 0.28 -19.68
C GLU A 64 -5.38 0.24 -18.26
N VAL A 65 -6.51 0.89 -18.00
CA VAL A 65 -7.23 0.75 -16.71
C VAL A 65 -7.67 -0.70 -16.48
N LYS A 66 -8.07 -1.44 -17.52
CA LYS A 66 -8.42 -2.86 -17.40
C LYS A 66 -7.19 -3.69 -17.01
N LEU A 67 -6.05 -3.43 -17.65
CA LEU A 67 -4.77 -4.07 -17.33
C LEU A 67 -4.34 -3.76 -15.89
N LEU A 68 -4.35 -2.47 -15.51
CA LEU A 68 -4.02 -2.00 -14.17
C LEU A 68 -4.86 -2.69 -13.09
N LYS A 69 -6.18 -2.81 -13.29
CA LYS A 69 -7.07 -3.50 -12.35
C LYS A 69 -6.74 -4.99 -12.23
N GLN A 70 -6.40 -5.64 -13.34
CA GLN A 70 -6.01 -7.06 -13.32
C GLN A 70 -4.71 -7.25 -12.56
N GLU A 71 -3.69 -6.45 -12.85
CA GLU A 71 -2.41 -6.50 -12.14
C GLU A 71 -2.56 -6.18 -10.67
N GLN A 72 -3.35 -5.17 -10.29
CA GLN A 72 -3.54 -4.82 -8.90
C GLN A 72 -4.20 -5.94 -8.10
N ARG A 73 -5.17 -6.66 -8.68
CA ARG A 73 -5.77 -7.84 -8.05
C ARG A 73 -4.75 -8.97 -7.87
N SER A 74 -3.93 -9.23 -8.89
CA SER A 74 -2.87 -10.23 -8.78
C SER A 74 -1.83 -9.83 -7.72
N TRP A 75 -1.45 -8.56 -7.69
CA TRP A 75 -0.52 -8.02 -6.70
C TRP A 75 -1.06 -8.14 -5.27
N LEU A 76 -2.35 -7.87 -5.03
CA LEU A 76 -2.97 -8.05 -3.71
C LEU A 76 -2.90 -9.51 -3.23
N LYS A 77 -3.08 -10.48 -4.13
CA LYS A 77 -2.89 -11.90 -3.78
C LYS A 77 -1.45 -12.21 -3.40
N SER A 78 -0.48 -11.70 -4.17
CA SER A 78 0.95 -11.85 -3.86
C SER A 78 1.31 -11.17 -2.55
N ARG A 79 0.77 -9.98 -2.27
CA ARG A 79 0.95 -9.25 -1.02
C ARG A 79 0.56 -10.14 0.16
N ASP A 80 -0.65 -10.69 0.14
CA ASP A 80 -1.16 -11.50 1.23
C ASP A 80 -0.33 -12.77 1.48
N SER A 81 0.31 -13.33 0.43
CA SER A 81 1.22 -14.48 0.58
C SER A 81 2.66 -14.12 0.94
N GLU A 82 3.20 -13.00 0.45
CA GLU A 82 4.61 -12.66 0.61
C GLU A 82 4.88 -11.91 1.92
N LEU A 83 3.96 -11.04 2.36
CA LEU A 83 4.18 -10.27 3.58
C LEU A 83 4.15 -11.13 4.86
N VAL A 84 3.45 -12.25 4.85
CA VAL A 84 3.49 -13.19 5.99
C VAL A 84 4.81 -13.98 6.07
N SER A 85 5.57 -14.03 4.98
CA SER A 85 6.86 -14.74 4.88
C SER A 85 8.05 -13.78 4.94
N CYS A 86 7.80 -12.53 5.29
CA CYS A 86 8.80 -11.48 5.35
C CYS A 86 9.73 -11.70 6.56
N SER A 87 11.01 -11.95 6.30
CA SER A 87 12.02 -12.29 7.32
C SER A 87 13.17 -11.28 7.42
N GLU A 88 13.28 -10.39 6.43
CA GLU A 88 14.30 -9.33 6.38
C GLU A 88 13.74 -8.04 6.97
N LEU A 89 14.60 -7.16 7.49
CA LEU A 89 14.17 -5.86 7.99
C LEU A 89 13.50 -5.03 6.87
N ASP A 90 12.36 -4.43 7.18
CA ASP A 90 11.56 -3.55 6.31
C ASP A 90 11.09 -4.18 4.98
N CYS A 91 11.12 -5.51 4.83
CA CYS A 91 10.79 -6.13 3.54
C CYS A 91 9.34 -5.87 3.11
N GLU A 92 8.42 -5.71 4.06
CA GLU A 92 7.04 -5.31 3.82
C GLU A 92 6.95 -3.90 3.22
N VAL A 93 7.71 -2.94 3.74
CA VAL A 93 7.79 -1.58 3.19
C VAL A 93 8.41 -1.62 1.80
N GLN A 94 9.50 -2.37 1.60
CA GLN A 94 10.14 -2.53 0.30
C GLN A 94 9.19 -3.16 -0.75
N PHE A 95 8.34 -4.09 -0.32
CA PHE A 95 7.34 -4.71 -1.18
C PHE A 95 6.34 -3.68 -1.74
N TYR A 96 5.90 -2.73 -0.90
CA TYR A 96 5.05 -1.61 -1.31
C TYR A 96 5.79 -0.61 -2.19
N GLU A 97 7.02 -0.25 -1.85
CA GLU A 97 7.84 0.70 -2.64
C GLU A 97 8.07 0.23 -4.07
N ILE A 98 8.32 -1.07 -4.26
CA ILE A 98 8.42 -1.67 -5.60
C ILE A 98 7.12 -1.44 -6.39
N ARG A 99 5.96 -1.67 -5.76
CA ARG A 99 4.67 -1.48 -6.43
C ARG A 99 4.37 -0.02 -6.72
N ILE A 100 4.73 0.89 -5.82
CA ILE A 100 4.59 2.33 -6.05
C ILE A 100 5.41 2.76 -7.27
N LYS A 101 6.64 2.24 -7.42
CA LYS A 101 7.48 2.50 -8.60
C LYS A 101 6.90 1.90 -9.88
N GLN A 102 6.33 0.69 -9.80
CA GLN A 102 5.58 0.08 -10.92
C GLN A 102 4.40 0.93 -11.39
N LEU A 103 3.74 1.61 -10.46
CA LEU A 103 2.58 2.46 -10.72
C LEU A 103 2.92 3.95 -10.83
N GLY A 104 4.22 4.28 -10.89
CA GLY A 104 4.71 5.66 -10.89
C GLY A 104 4.02 6.53 -11.95
N PRO A 105 4.15 7.87 -11.86
CA PRO A 105 3.52 8.77 -12.81
C PRO A 105 3.82 8.32 -14.25
N VAL A 106 2.80 8.23 -15.10
CA VAL A 106 2.92 7.73 -16.49
C VAL A 106 4.05 8.41 -17.24
N GLU A 107 4.22 9.72 -17.03
CA GLU A 107 5.29 10.54 -17.63
C GLU A 107 6.69 10.24 -17.07
N LYS A 108 6.77 9.74 -15.84
CA LYS A 108 8.01 9.35 -15.14
C LYS A 108 8.26 7.85 -15.15
N ALA A 109 7.47 7.08 -15.92
CA ALA A 109 7.67 5.66 -16.10
C ALA A 109 8.96 5.31 -16.86
N GLY A 110 9.83 6.30 -17.17
CA GLY A 110 11.14 6.19 -17.83
C GLY A 110 12.19 5.31 -17.16
N PHE A 111 11.76 4.28 -16.43
CA PHE A 111 12.52 3.06 -16.25
C PHE A 111 12.82 2.46 -17.62
N ASN A 112 14.09 2.41 -17.99
CA ASN A 112 14.51 1.64 -19.14
C ASN A 112 14.52 0.15 -18.75
N CYS A 113 13.40 -0.53 -18.92
CA CYS A 113 13.31 -1.94 -18.57
C CYS A 113 14.17 -2.87 -19.44
N LYS A 114 14.78 -2.36 -20.51
CA LYS A 114 15.79 -3.06 -21.30
C LYS A 114 17.19 -3.01 -20.66
N LYS A 115 17.38 -2.15 -19.66
CA LYS A 115 18.65 -1.94 -18.92
C LYS A 115 18.55 -2.27 -17.43
N ALA A 116 17.53 -3.03 -17.01
CA ALA A 116 17.39 -3.45 -15.62
C ALA A 116 18.50 -4.45 -15.26
N GLU A 117 19.33 -4.13 -14.26
CA GLU A 117 20.47 -4.96 -13.85
C GLU A 117 20.25 -5.56 -12.46
N THR A 118 19.58 -4.83 -11.57
CA THR A 118 19.36 -5.26 -10.19
C THR A 118 18.08 -6.10 -10.04
N LYS A 119 18.01 -6.91 -8.98
CA LYS A 119 16.80 -7.67 -8.64
C LYS A 119 15.59 -6.75 -8.40
N VAL A 120 15.82 -5.56 -7.85
CA VAL A 120 14.75 -4.57 -7.58
C VAL A 120 14.25 -3.97 -8.90
N GLU A 121 15.13 -3.58 -9.81
CA GLU A 121 14.74 -3.07 -11.12
C GLU A 121 13.98 -4.11 -11.93
N ASN A 122 14.44 -5.36 -11.92
CA ASN A 122 13.75 -6.47 -12.57
C ASN A 122 12.34 -6.68 -11.99
N LYS A 123 12.18 -6.58 -10.67
CA LYS A 123 10.86 -6.61 -10.02
C LYS A 123 10.00 -5.43 -10.46
N ILE A 124 10.54 -4.21 -10.53
CA ILE A 124 9.81 -3.03 -11.01
C ILE A 124 9.36 -3.25 -12.46
N CYS A 125 10.24 -3.72 -13.34
CA CYS A 125 9.94 -3.95 -14.75
C CYS A 125 9.03 -5.14 -15.06
N ALA A 126 8.56 -5.88 -14.03
CA ALA A 126 7.63 -6.98 -14.21
C ALA A 126 6.18 -6.53 -14.51
N SER A 127 5.80 -5.27 -14.21
CA SER A 127 4.46 -4.75 -14.55
C SER A 127 4.28 -4.68 -16.06
N ARG A 128 3.15 -5.19 -16.57
CA ARG A 128 2.81 -5.13 -18.00
C ARG A 128 2.52 -3.70 -18.42
N LEU A 129 2.03 -2.83 -17.53
CA LEU A 129 1.83 -1.42 -17.86
C LEU A 129 3.13 -0.74 -18.29
N LEU A 130 4.23 -0.98 -17.58
CA LEU A 130 5.54 -0.44 -17.95
C LEU A 130 6.03 -1.02 -19.28
N LYS A 131 5.87 -2.34 -19.49
CA LYS A 131 6.24 -2.98 -20.77
C LYS A 131 5.46 -2.43 -21.97
N HIS A 132 4.21 -2.03 -21.81
CA HIS A 132 3.42 -1.42 -22.89
C HIS A 132 3.80 0.05 -23.13
N ALA A 133 4.33 0.76 -22.13
CA ALA A 133 4.77 2.15 -22.26
C ALA A 133 6.13 2.27 -22.99
N ASP A 134 6.98 1.25 -22.92
CA ASP A 134 8.34 1.24 -23.50
C ASP A 134 8.40 0.91 -25.01
N GLY A 135 7.25 0.66 -25.66
CA GLY A 135 7.14 0.27 -27.07
C GLY A 135 7.31 -1.23 -27.32
#